data_AF-A0A5C6A6C3-F1
#
_entry.id   AF-A0A5C6A6C3-F1
#
_cell.length_a   1.000
_cell.length_b   1.000
_cell.length_c   1.000
_cell.angle_alpha   90.00
_cell.angle_beta   90.00
_cell.angle_gamma   90.00
#
_symmetry.space_group_name_H-M   'P 1'
#
loop_
_entity.id
_entity.type
_entity.pdbx_description
1 polymer ?
#
loop_
_entity_poly.entity_id
_entity_poly.type
_entity_poly.pdbx_seq_one_letter_code
_entity_poly.pdbx_strand_id
1 'polypeptide(L)'
;MKVSNSMTEPSSQTIRSQTKRRSTTSIACQMVLGLALMLTVTTSVGCFLPIYSARPERRVQQLLFTSDNLRQIVDDWERFWQLDSPSHMSPIRTHGGIL
;
A
#
# COMPACT_ATOMS: atom_id res chain seq x y z
N MET A 1 56.53 31.23 -54.28
CA MET A 1 56.35 31.76 -52.90
C MET A 1 55.21 30.94 -52.28
N LYS A 2 55.44 29.90 -51.45
CA LYS A 2 55.67 29.92 -49.97
C LYS A 2 54.67 30.89 -49.30
N VAL A 3 53.80 30.52 -48.35
CA VAL A 3 53.91 29.75 -47.09
C VAL A 3 52.45 29.44 -46.65
N SER A 4 52.00 28.20 -46.40
CA SER A 4 52.04 27.36 -45.18
C SER A 4 51.29 27.89 -43.93
N ASN A 5 50.54 26.95 -43.31
CA ASN A 5 50.01 26.91 -41.93
C ASN A 5 48.72 27.71 -41.66
N SER A 6 47.75 27.27 -40.87
CA SER A 6 47.77 26.35 -39.72
C SER A 6 46.35 25.87 -39.37
N MET A 7 46.24 24.61 -38.95
CA MET A 7 45.52 24.15 -37.75
C MET A 7 44.40 25.03 -37.18
N THR A 8 43.16 24.54 -37.11
CA THR A 8 42.27 24.63 -35.93
C THR A 8 40.97 23.81 -36.13
N GLU A 9 40.87 22.70 -35.38
CA GLU A 9 39.68 21.93 -34.96
C GLU A 9 38.63 22.81 -34.21
N PRO A 10 37.48 22.29 -33.68
CA PRO A 10 36.77 21.01 -33.84
C PRO A 10 35.22 21.17 -33.98
N SER A 11 34.47 20.20 -34.52
CA SER A 11 32.99 20.22 -34.31
C SER A 11 32.23 18.87 -34.29
N SER A 12 32.92 17.73 -34.30
CA SER A 12 32.24 16.42 -34.30
C SER A 12 32.44 15.63 -33.00
N GLN A 13 32.42 16.31 -31.85
CA GLN A 13 32.38 15.70 -30.52
C GLN A 13 31.02 15.95 -29.84
N THR A 14 29.92 15.79 -30.59
CA THR A 14 28.54 15.83 -30.04
C THR A 14 27.88 14.46 -30.10
N ILE A 15 28.66 13.39 -29.94
CA ILE A 15 28.16 12.10 -29.45
C ILE A 15 28.75 11.93 -28.05
N ARG A 16 28.45 12.89 -27.15
CA ARG A 16 28.60 12.66 -25.72
C ARG A 16 27.62 11.56 -25.37
N SER A 17 28.16 10.36 -25.24
CA SER A 17 27.71 9.27 -24.37
C SER A 17 26.74 9.77 -23.28
N GLN A 18 25.45 9.79 -23.59
CA GLN A 18 24.38 9.91 -22.60
C GLN A 18 24.22 8.55 -21.93
N THR A 19 25.30 8.04 -21.34
CA THR A 19 25.23 6.95 -20.38
C THR A 19 24.70 7.56 -19.10
N LYS A 20 23.37 7.69 -19.06
CA LYS A 20 22.59 8.13 -17.91
C LYS A 20 23.02 7.27 -16.72
N ARG A 21 23.90 7.81 -15.86
CA ARG A 21 24.24 7.24 -14.56
C ARG A 21 22.92 7.07 -13.81
N ARG A 22 22.38 5.85 -13.83
CA ARG A 22 21.17 5.48 -13.12
C ARG A 22 21.52 5.54 -11.65
N SER A 23 21.34 6.72 -11.08
CA SER A 23 21.60 6.98 -9.68
C SER A 23 20.70 6.08 -8.85
N THR A 24 21.27 5.33 -7.93
CA THR A 24 20.57 4.40 -7.03
C THR A 24 19.45 5.11 -6.24
N THR A 25 19.57 6.43 -6.04
CA THR A 25 18.52 7.30 -5.48
C THR A 25 17.25 7.40 -6.34
N SER A 26 17.37 7.24 -7.67
CA SER A 26 16.21 7.19 -8.58
C SER A 26 15.33 5.97 -8.32
N ILE A 27 15.93 4.83 -7.94
CA ILE A 27 15.17 3.60 -7.69
C ILE A 27 14.44 3.72 -6.35
N ALA A 28 15.09 4.25 -5.30
CA ALA A 28 14.45 4.46 -4.00
C ALA A 28 13.23 5.41 -4.10
N CYS A 29 13.36 6.54 -4.80
CA CYS A 29 12.22 7.44 -5.02
C CYS A 29 11.11 6.78 -5.84
N GLN A 30 11.44 5.96 -6.85
CA GLN A 30 10.44 5.22 -7.63
C GLN A 30 9.67 4.20 -6.78
N MET A 31 10.36 3.51 -5.86
CA MET A 31 9.72 2.57 -4.93
C MET A 31 8.82 3.29 -3.93
N VAL A 32 9.25 4.42 -3.38
CA VAL A 32 8.45 5.24 -2.46
C VAL A 32 7.20 5.79 -3.16
N LEU A 33 7.33 6.29 -4.39
CA LEU A 33 6.19 6.81 -5.15
C LEU A 33 5.21 5.69 -5.53
N GLY A 34 5.72 4.51 -5.89
CA GLY A 34 4.89 3.33 -6.16
C GLY A 34 4.13 2.85 -4.92
N LEU A 35 4.79 2.80 -3.75
CA LEU A 35 4.16 2.44 -2.49
C LEU A 35 3.08 3.45 -2.08
N ALA A 36 3.38 4.75 -2.21
CA ALA A 36 2.43 5.81 -1.89
C ALA A 36 1.17 5.71 -2.75
N LEU A 37 1.31 5.47 -4.06
CA LEU A 37 0.18 5.27 -4.95
C LEU A 37 -0.66 4.05 -4.54
N MET A 38 -0.04 2.92 -4.23
CA MET A 38 -0.77 1.71 -3.79
C MET A 38 -1.57 1.93 -2.50
N LEU A 39 -1.01 2.64 -1.52
CA LEU A 39 -1.70 2.97 -0.27
C LEU A 39 -2.91 3.89 -0.51
N THR A 40 -2.76 4.90 -1.36
CA THR A 40 -3.86 5.82 -1.70
C THR A 40 -4.99 5.14 -2.47
N VAL A 41 -4.67 4.19 -3.36
CA VAL A 41 -5.69 3.44 -4.10
C VAL A 41 -6.45 2.48 -3.17
N THR A 42 -5.76 1.82 -2.24
CA THR A 42 -6.39 0.84 -1.33
C THR A 42 -7.41 1.48 -0.38
N THR A 43 -7.17 2.71 0.05
CA THR A 43 -8.07 3.44 0.95
C THR A 43 -9.25 4.11 0.25
N SER A 44 -9.20 4.28 -1.07
CA SER A 44 -10.21 5.02 -1.84
C SER A 44 -11.23 4.13 -2.58
N VAL A 45 -11.13 2.80 -2.46
CA VAL A 45 -11.98 1.84 -3.19
C VAL A 45 -13.48 2.00 -2.88
N GLY A 46 -13.83 2.51 -1.69
CA GLY A 46 -15.22 2.71 -1.28
C GLY A 46 -15.87 4.02 -1.75
N CYS A 47 -15.10 4.95 -2.35
CA CYS A 47 -15.57 6.32 -2.61
C CYS A 47 -16.14 6.51 -4.02
N PHE A 48 -15.67 5.74 -5.00
CA PHE A 48 -15.88 6.02 -6.43
C PHE A 48 -16.94 5.17 -7.11
N LEU A 49 -17.33 4.02 -6.52
CA LEU A 49 -18.34 3.14 -7.10
C LEU A 49 -19.41 2.75 -6.07
N PRO A 50 -20.69 2.70 -6.49
CA PRO A 50 -21.72 2.08 -5.67
C PRO A 50 -21.46 0.56 -5.59
N ILE A 51 -20.90 0.11 -4.46
CA ILE A 51 -20.61 -1.32 -4.20
C ILE A 51 -21.88 -2.15 -3.98
N TYR A 52 -23.02 -1.50 -3.69
CA TYR A 52 -24.28 -2.15 -3.37
C TYR A 52 -25.29 -2.06 -4.52
N SER A 53 -26.20 -3.03 -4.54
CA SER A 53 -27.26 -3.08 -5.54
C SER A 53 -28.20 -1.86 -5.46
N ALA A 54 -28.76 -1.48 -6.62
CA ALA A 54 -29.72 -0.38 -6.74
C ALA A 54 -31.09 -0.73 -6.13
N ARG A 55 -31.43 -2.01 -6.06
CA ARG A 55 -32.71 -2.52 -5.53
C ARG A 55 -32.70 -2.48 -4.00
N PRO A 56 -33.67 -1.83 -3.35
CA PRO A 56 -33.63 -1.62 -1.90
C PRO A 56 -33.71 -2.94 -1.11
N GLU A 57 -34.45 -3.94 -1.60
CA GLU A 57 -34.64 -5.22 -0.91
C GLU A 57 -33.32 -5.98 -0.76
N ARG A 58 -32.47 -5.93 -1.80
CA ARG A 58 -31.15 -6.59 -1.81
C ARG A 58 -30.10 -5.75 -1.10
N ARG A 59 -30.21 -4.41 -1.16
CA ARG A 59 -29.28 -3.50 -0.48
C ARG A 59 -29.32 -3.65 1.03
N VAL A 60 -30.50 -3.76 1.64
CA VAL A 60 -30.63 -3.92 3.10
C VAL A 60 -29.91 -5.18 3.57
N GLN A 61 -30.07 -6.30 2.86
CA GLN A 61 -29.37 -7.54 3.18
C GLN A 61 -27.84 -7.38 3.07
N GLN A 62 -27.36 -6.73 2.00
CA GLN A 62 -25.92 -6.47 1.80
C GLN A 62 -25.32 -5.60 2.91
N LEU A 63 -26.05 -4.56 3.34
CA LEU A 63 -25.65 -3.68 4.43
C LEU A 63 -25.67 -4.40 5.78
N LEU A 64 -26.67 -5.25 6.02
CA LEU A 64 -26.75 -6.04 7.24
C LEU A 64 -25.54 -6.95 7.37
N PHE A 65 -25.25 -7.77 6.34
CA PHE A 65 -24.08 -8.66 6.32
C PHE A 65 -22.76 -7.90 6.40
N THR A 66 -22.64 -6.77 5.69
CA THR A 66 -21.45 -5.90 5.79
C THR A 66 -21.26 -5.45 7.24
N SER A 67 -22.31 -4.91 7.86
CA SER A 67 -22.22 -4.35 9.21
C SER A 67 -21.89 -5.42 10.25
N ASP A 68 -22.38 -6.64 10.06
CA ASP A 68 -22.09 -7.77 10.95
C ASP A 68 -20.63 -8.21 10.81
N ASN A 69 -20.16 -8.37 9.57
CA ASN A 69 -18.76 -8.68 9.28
C ASN A 69 -17.79 -7.61 9.83
N LEU A 70 -18.15 -6.32 9.77
CA LEU A 70 -17.34 -5.24 10.35
C LEU A 70 -17.23 -5.34 11.88
N ARG A 71 -18.24 -5.87 12.58
CA ARG A 71 -18.17 -6.10 14.03
C ARG A 71 -17.27 -7.29 14.34
N GLN A 72 -17.42 -8.39 13.59
CA GLN A 72 -16.61 -9.60 13.76
C GLN A 72 -15.11 -9.36 13.51
N ILE A 73 -14.75 -8.44 12.60
CA ILE A 73 -13.34 -8.07 12.35
C ILE A 73 -12.62 -7.60 13.63
N VAL A 74 -13.33 -6.97 14.57
CA VAL A 74 -12.72 -6.53 15.84
C VAL A 74 -12.36 -7.73 16.71
N ASP A 75 -13.29 -8.67 16.86
CA ASP A 75 -13.06 -9.89 17.63
C ASP A 75 -11.91 -10.72 17.01
N ASP A 76 -11.87 -10.80 15.69
CA ASP A 76 -10.78 -11.44 14.95
C ASP A 76 -9.44 -10.72 15.13
N TRP A 77 -9.46 -9.38 15.23
CA TRP A 77 -8.26 -8.57 15.46
C TRP A 77 -7.67 -8.81 16.85
N GLU A 78 -8.51 -8.86 17.89
CA GLU A 78 -8.12 -9.19 19.25
C GLU A 78 -7.52 -10.60 19.32
N ARG A 79 -8.13 -11.55 18.60
CA ARG A 79 -7.63 -12.91 18.50
C ARG A 79 -6.32 -13.02 17.71
N PHE A 80 -6.15 -12.27 16.61
CA PHE A 80 -4.92 -12.27 15.81
C PHE A 80 -3.71 -11.84 16.65
N TRP A 81 -3.89 -10.81 17.46
CA TRP A 81 -2.86 -10.31 18.38
C TRP A 81 -2.80 -11.06 19.72
N GLN A 82 -3.60 -12.13 19.88
CA GLN A 82 -3.65 -12.95 21.09
C GLN A 82 -3.97 -12.12 22.36
N LEU A 83 -4.71 -11.02 22.22
CA LEU A 83 -5.25 -10.26 23.35
C LEU A 83 -6.29 -11.10 24.11
N ASP A 84 -6.99 -11.98 23.40
CA ASP A 84 -7.90 -13.00 23.97
C ASP A 84 -7.17 -14.33 24.29
N SER A 85 -5.93 -14.25 24.80
CA SER A 85 -5.23 -15.45 25.26
C SER A 85 -5.88 -15.96 26.55
N PRO A 86 -6.34 -17.22 26.62
CA PRO A 86 -6.89 -17.76 27.84
C PRO A 86 -5.81 -17.72 28.92
N SER A 87 -6.01 -16.90 29.94
CA SER A 87 -5.03 -16.81 31.04
C SER A 87 -4.87 -18.18 31.68
N HIS A 88 -3.64 -18.68 31.75
CA HIS A 88 -3.28 -19.90 32.49
C HIS A 88 -3.41 -19.73 34.03
N MET A 89 -4.08 -18.68 34.50
CA MET A 89 -4.37 -18.49 35.90
C MET A 89 -5.60 -19.33 36.24
N SER A 90 -5.44 -20.20 37.24
CA SER A 90 -6.48 -21.06 37.82
C SER A 90 -7.85 -20.38 37.88
N PRO A 91 -8.96 -21.11 37.64
CA PRO A 91 -10.29 -20.51 37.65
C PRO A 91 -10.49 -19.71 38.93
N ILE A 92 -10.76 -18.40 38.79
CA ILE A 92 -11.10 -17.57 39.94
C ILE A 92 -12.43 -18.11 40.46
N ARG A 93 -12.36 -18.80 41.59
CA ARG A 93 -13.52 -19.32 42.33
C ARG A 93 -14.26 -18.14 42.95
N THR A 94 -14.95 -17.31 42.17
CA THR A 94 -16.01 -16.46 42.72
C THR A 94 -17.22 -17.34 43.00
N HIS A 95 -17.64 -17.37 44.27
CA HIS A 95 -18.67 -18.23 44.82
C HIS A 95 -19.83 -18.60 43.85
N GLY A 96 -19.99 -19.90 43.60
CA GLY A 96 -21.28 -20.48 43.15
C GLY A 96 -21.32 -21.15 41.78
N GLY A 97 -20.27 -21.14 40.97
CA GLY A 97 -20.27 -21.89 39.71
C GLY A 97 -18.91 -21.89 39.03
N ILE A 98 -18.46 -23.07 38.60
CA ILE A 98 -17.30 -23.29 37.75
C ILE A 98 -17.86 -23.92 36.47
N LEU A 99 -17.47 -23.39 35.31
CA LEU A 99 -17.48 -24.15 34.06
C LEU A 99 -16.18 -24.96 33.99
#